data_AF-A0A8H7VL73-F1
#
_entry.id   AF-A0A8H7VL73-F1
#
_cell.length_a   1.000
_cell.length_b   1.000
_cell.length_c   1.000
_cell.angle_alpha   90.00
_cell.angle_beta   90.00
_cell.angle_gamma   90.00
#
_symmetry.space_group_name_H-M   'P 1'
#
loop_
_entity.id
_entity.type
_entity.pdbx_description
1 polymer ?
#
loop_
_entity_poly.entity_id
_entity_poly.type
_entity_poly.pdbx_seq_one_letter_code
_entity_poly.pdbx_strand_id
1 'polypeptide(L)'
;MPTLSLGYLTIPVSIEASIYANQYEISPSSVLSIIGFGPTPLPPHMLPTMAKFILTMESTLTMAQKELFGLLYESLQTNSYGIIPLSDRYIGLLLPLKLKQEQQEPSSFQFILQISSIPNSFQQDNNKMKINENIPSFDPDYLKHLPIQIMELCQNNKQDQLRSIAKEIYKMATIYGYWDLWLVLEGICTRFQINSQQLVQ
;
A
#
# COMPACT_ATOMS: atom_id res chain seq x y z
N MET A 1 17.46 -7.84 -11.13
CA MET A 1 16.87 -6.59 -11.66
C MET A 1 15.55 -6.95 -12.32
N PRO A 2 14.44 -6.35 -11.88
CA PRO A 2 13.13 -6.63 -12.44
C PRO A 2 12.93 -5.97 -13.81
N THR A 3 12.12 -6.59 -14.65
CA THR A 3 11.63 -6.03 -15.92
C THR A 3 10.12 -5.92 -15.86
N LEU A 4 9.58 -4.73 -16.08
CA LEU A 4 8.14 -4.52 -16.21
C LEU A 4 7.70 -4.92 -17.62
N SER A 5 6.68 -5.75 -17.76
CA SER A 5 6.15 -6.15 -19.07
C SER A 5 4.67 -5.83 -19.23
N LEU A 6 4.32 -5.27 -20.39
CA LEU A 6 2.95 -5.06 -20.85
C LEU A 6 2.79 -5.79 -22.20
N GLY A 7 2.30 -7.03 -22.15
CA GLY A 7 2.33 -7.92 -23.31
C GLY A 7 3.76 -8.17 -23.79
N TYR A 8 4.08 -7.78 -25.02
CA TYR A 8 5.41 -7.90 -25.61
C TYR A 8 6.33 -6.70 -25.32
N LEU A 9 5.79 -5.61 -24.75
CA LEU A 9 6.56 -4.42 -24.42
C LEU A 9 7.24 -4.61 -23.06
N THR A 10 8.54 -4.33 -22.99
CA THR A 10 9.34 -4.54 -21.78
C THR A 10 10.16 -3.32 -21.41
N ILE A 11 10.15 -2.99 -20.12
CA ILE A 11 10.88 -1.86 -19.55
C ILE A 11 11.73 -2.37 -18.37
N PRO A 12 13.06 -2.37 -18.51
CA PRO A 12 13.96 -2.56 -17.37
C PRO A 12 13.67 -1.53 -16.28
N VAL A 13 13.55 -1.98 -15.03
CA VAL A 13 13.28 -1.11 -13.88
C VAL A 13 14.21 -1.42 -12.73
N SER A 14 14.57 -0.38 -11.99
CA SER A 14 15.39 -0.47 -10.78
C SER A 14 14.51 -0.39 -9.54
N ILE A 15 14.88 -1.13 -8.50
CA ILE A 15 14.27 -0.99 -7.17
C ILE A 15 15.12 0.02 -6.41
N GLU A 16 14.56 1.20 -6.14
CA GLU A 16 15.25 2.25 -5.38
C GLU A 16 15.10 2.02 -3.87
N ALA A 17 13.91 1.61 -3.43
CA ALA A 17 13.61 1.38 -2.02
C ALA A 17 12.64 0.21 -1.84
N SER A 18 12.75 -0.46 -0.69
CA SER A 18 11.88 -1.56 -0.28
C SER A 18 11.42 -1.37 1.17
N ILE A 19 10.12 -1.55 1.41
CA ILE A 19 9.49 -1.51 2.74
C ILE A 19 8.78 -2.85 2.95
N TYR A 20 9.06 -3.52 4.06
CA TYR A 20 8.45 -4.80 4.42
C TYR A 20 7.53 -4.63 5.64
N ALA A 21 6.33 -5.21 5.58
CA ALA A 21 5.39 -5.18 6.70
C ALA A 21 5.72 -6.25 7.78
N ASN A 22 6.42 -7.32 7.40
CA ASN A 22 6.84 -8.42 8.28
C ASN A 22 8.34 -8.72 8.09
N GLN A 23 8.93 -9.54 8.97
CA GLN A 23 10.32 -10.03 8.88
C GLN A 23 10.61 -10.93 7.65
N TYR A 24 9.64 -11.13 6.76
CA TYR A 24 9.81 -11.95 5.56
C TYR A 24 10.21 -11.06 4.37
N GLU A 25 11.43 -11.26 3.87
CA GLU A 25 11.92 -10.65 2.64
C GLU A 25 11.23 -11.29 1.42
N ILE A 26 10.10 -10.74 0.99
CA ILE A 26 9.47 -11.14 -0.27
C ILE A 26 10.10 -10.33 -1.40
N SER A 27 10.97 -10.94 -2.18
CA SER A 27 11.55 -10.30 -3.36
C SER A 27 10.59 -10.37 -4.57
N PRO A 28 10.45 -9.30 -5.36
CA PRO A 28 9.70 -9.35 -6.62
C PRO A 28 10.37 -10.29 -7.62
N SER A 29 9.57 -10.89 -8.50
CA SER A 29 10.06 -11.69 -9.61
C SER A 29 10.96 -10.87 -10.54
N SER A 30 11.83 -11.55 -11.29
CA SER A 30 12.65 -10.92 -12.34
C SER A 30 11.81 -10.30 -13.45
N VAL A 31 10.60 -10.79 -13.68
CA VAL A 31 9.66 -10.24 -14.67
C VAL A 31 8.33 -9.93 -13.98
N LEU A 32 7.93 -8.66 -14.07
CA LEU A 32 6.71 -8.10 -13.51
C LEU A 32 5.70 -7.88 -14.64
N SER A 33 4.90 -8.90 -14.92
CA SER A 33 3.94 -8.85 -16.02
C SER A 33 2.62 -8.22 -15.60
N ILE A 34 2.28 -7.09 -16.20
CA ILE A 34 0.98 -6.45 -16.05
C ILE A 34 -0.03 -7.26 -16.88
N ILE A 35 -0.95 -7.96 -16.22
CA ILE A 35 -1.98 -8.78 -16.89
C ILE A 35 -3.29 -8.04 -17.10
N GLY A 36 -3.47 -6.90 -16.43
CA GLY A 36 -4.69 -6.13 -16.47
C GLY A 36 -4.60 -4.87 -15.65
N PHE A 37 -5.66 -4.07 -15.75
CA PHE A 37 -5.81 -2.82 -15.02
C PHE A 37 -7.12 -2.87 -14.23
N GLY A 38 -7.08 -2.43 -12.98
CA GLY A 38 -8.27 -2.33 -12.17
C GLY A 38 -8.62 -0.88 -11.82
N PRO A 39 -9.90 -0.60 -11.51
CA PRO A 39 -10.37 0.75 -11.20
C PRO A 39 -10.07 1.13 -9.74
N THR A 40 -9.59 2.35 -9.51
CA THR A 40 -9.59 2.95 -8.16
C THR A 40 -11.02 3.44 -7.80
N PRO A 41 -11.43 3.44 -6.52
CA PRO A 41 -10.60 3.45 -5.31
C PRO A 41 -10.24 2.08 -4.68
N LEU A 42 -10.38 0.94 -5.38
CA LEU A 42 -10.40 -0.37 -4.70
C LEU A 42 -9.62 -1.45 -5.49
N PRO A 43 -8.45 -1.96 -5.00
CA PRO A 43 -8.24 -2.69 -3.77
C PRO A 43 -6.86 -2.46 -3.07
N PRO A 44 -6.07 -1.38 -3.25
CA PRO A 44 -4.77 -1.28 -2.55
C PRO A 44 -4.93 -1.24 -1.04
N HIS A 45 -6.13 -0.87 -0.58
CA HIS A 45 -6.50 -0.64 0.81
C HIS A 45 -7.21 -1.84 1.46
N MET A 46 -7.69 -2.81 0.68
CA MET A 46 -8.40 -3.99 1.20
C MET A 46 -7.54 -5.25 1.27
N LEU A 47 -6.43 -5.29 0.53
CA LEU A 47 -5.54 -6.44 0.55
C LEU A 47 -4.41 -6.22 1.56
N PRO A 48 -4.11 -7.22 2.40
CA PRO A 48 -2.98 -7.14 3.33
C PRO A 48 -1.70 -6.87 2.56
N THR A 49 -0.99 -5.78 2.87
CA THR A 49 0.26 -5.41 2.21
C THR A 49 1.42 -6.11 2.89
N MET A 50 2.18 -6.88 2.12
CA MET A 50 3.36 -7.58 2.60
C MET A 50 4.64 -6.78 2.36
N ALA A 51 4.73 -6.11 1.20
CA ALA A 51 5.88 -5.30 0.86
C ALA A 51 5.49 -4.18 -0.14
N LYS A 52 6.28 -3.10 -0.14
CA LYS A 52 6.22 -2.03 -1.14
C LYS A 52 7.60 -1.81 -1.72
N PHE A 53 7.68 -1.69 -3.04
CA PHE A 53 8.90 -1.38 -3.76
C PHE A 53 8.71 -0.10 -4.57
N ILE A 54 9.69 0.80 -4.50
CA ILE A 54 9.75 1.95 -5.39
C ILE A 54 10.51 1.54 -6.65
N LEU A 55 9.80 1.53 -7.77
CA LEU A 55 10.33 1.22 -9.09
C LEU A 55 10.65 2.51 -9.84
N THR A 56 11.87 2.61 -10.32
CA THR A 56 12.36 3.73 -11.12
C THR A 56 12.88 3.27 -12.46
N MET A 57 12.97 4.22 -13.39
CA MET A 57 13.62 4.00 -14.68
C MET A 57 15.11 3.71 -14.51
N GLU A 58 15.61 2.77 -15.29
CA GLU A 58 17.05 2.55 -15.40
C GLU A 58 17.73 3.65 -16.24
N SER A 59 18.99 3.95 -15.92
CA SER A 59 19.77 4.93 -16.68
C SER A 59 20.03 4.53 -18.13
N THR A 60 19.97 3.23 -18.43
CA THR A 60 20.27 2.62 -19.73
C THR A 60 19.05 2.49 -20.66
N LEU A 61 17.87 3.00 -20.26
CA LEU A 61 16.66 2.90 -21.07
C LEU A 61 16.77 3.62 -22.42
N THR A 62 16.26 2.97 -23.46
CA THR A 62 16.06 3.57 -24.78
C THR A 62 14.98 4.66 -24.73
N MET A 63 14.97 5.56 -25.71
CA MET A 63 13.99 6.65 -25.78
C MET A 63 12.54 6.11 -25.82
N ALA A 64 12.29 5.05 -26.60
CA ALA A 64 10.98 4.41 -26.68
C ALA A 64 10.54 3.80 -25.34
N GLN A 65 11.48 3.24 -24.56
CA GLN A 65 11.16 2.71 -23.22
C GLN A 65 10.84 3.81 -22.21
N LYS A 66 11.54 4.95 -22.28
CA LYS A 66 11.23 6.12 -21.45
C LYS A 66 9.84 6.67 -21.75
N GLU A 67 9.51 6.77 -23.04
CA GLU A 67 8.18 7.19 -23.48
C GLU A 67 7.09 6.23 -23.01
N LEU A 68 7.30 4.91 -23.15
CA LEU A 68 6.36 3.90 -22.67
C LEU A 68 6.17 3.96 -21.14
N PHE A 69 7.26 4.15 -20.39
CA PHE A 69 7.20 4.26 -18.93
C PHE A 69 6.38 5.48 -18.52
N GLY A 70 6.59 6.62 -19.18
CA GLY A 70 5.80 7.83 -18.97
C GLY A 70 4.33 7.67 -19.37
N LEU A 71 4.04 7.05 -20.51
CA LEU A 71 2.68 6.79 -20.95
C LEU A 71 1.94 5.88 -19.98
N LEU A 72 2.60 4.83 -19.49
CA LEU A 72 2.03 3.96 -18.45
C LEU A 72 1.77 4.73 -17.16
N TYR A 73 2.70 5.60 -16.75
CA TYR A 73 2.59 6.39 -15.52
C TYR A 73 1.38 7.32 -15.59
N GLU A 74 1.27 8.11 -16.65
CA GLU A 74 0.15 9.01 -16.90
C GLU A 74 -1.18 8.26 -17.02
N SER A 75 -1.19 7.13 -17.73
CA SER A 75 -2.41 6.30 -17.86
C SER A 75 -2.89 5.82 -16.50
N LEU A 76 -1.99 5.40 -15.61
CA LEU A 76 -2.36 4.95 -14.27
C LEU A 76 -2.76 6.09 -13.33
N GLN A 77 -2.35 7.34 -13.60
CA GLN A 77 -2.81 8.48 -12.82
C GLN A 77 -4.33 8.70 -12.90
N THR A 78 -4.96 8.26 -14.01
CA THR A 78 -6.40 8.34 -14.26
C THR A 78 -7.19 7.28 -13.49
N ASN A 79 -7.00 7.24 -12.17
CA ASN A 79 -7.78 6.40 -11.28
C ASN A 79 -7.71 4.90 -11.59
N SER A 80 -6.54 4.37 -11.99
CA SER A 80 -6.36 2.94 -12.23
C SER A 80 -5.05 2.42 -11.61
N TYR A 81 -4.92 1.10 -11.52
CA TYR A 81 -3.69 0.43 -11.08
C TYR A 81 -3.42 -0.78 -11.96
N GLY A 82 -2.15 -1.13 -12.14
CA GLY A 82 -1.74 -2.35 -12.83
C GLY A 82 -1.81 -3.57 -11.92
N ILE A 83 -2.23 -4.71 -12.45
CA ILE A 83 -2.28 -5.99 -11.74
C ILE A 83 -1.15 -6.88 -12.23
N ILE A 84 -0.32 -7.37 -11.30
CA ILE A 84 0.83 -8.24 -11.57
C ILE A 84 0.66 -9.53 -10.76
N PRO A 85 0.41 -10.69 -11.39
CA PRO A 85 0.39 -11.95 -10.66
C PRO A 85 1.82 -12.31 -10.28
N LEU A 86 2.07 -12.54 -9.00
CA LEU A 86 3.40 -12.94 -8.52
C LEU A 86 3.44 -14.42 -8.17
N SER A 87 2.38 -14.92 -7.51
CA SER A 87 2.18 -16.34 -7.20
C SER A 87 0.72 -16.59 -6.82
N ASP A 88 0.36 -17.85 -6.56
CA ASP A 88 -0.98 -18.23 -6.10
C ASP A 88 -1.42 -17.56 -4.79
N ARG A 89 -0.46 -17.00 -4.03
CA ARG A 89 -0.71 -16.35 -2.73
C ARG A 89 -0.50 -14.85 -2.75
N TYR A 90 0.13 -14.31 -3.79
CA TYR A 90 0.55 -12.91 -3.84
C TYR A 90 0.20 -12.24 -5.16
N ILE A 91 -0.31 -11.01 -5.03
CA ILE A 91 -0.60 -10.13 -6.15
C ILE A 91 0.18 -8.83 -5.97
N GLY A 92 0.80 -8.37 -7.04
CA GLY A 92 1.42 -7.06 -7.16
C GLY A 92 0.41 -6.06 -7.69
N LEU A 93 0.31 -4.90 -7.05
CA LEU A 93 -0.42 -3.74 -7.53
C LEU A 93 0.59 -2.67 -7.92
N LEU A 94 0.57 -2.25 -9.19
CA LEU A 94 1.41 -1.19 -9.71
C LEU A 94 0.66 0.14 -9.66
N LEU A 95 1.19 1.09 -8.91
CA LEU A 95 0.56 2.38 -8.63
C LEU A 95 1.54 3.51 -8.99
N PRO A 96 1.10 4.60 -9.63
CA PRO A 96 1.96 5.75 -9.86
C PRO A 96 2.22 6.47 -8.53
N LEU A 97 3.48 6.75 -8.21
CA LEU A 97 3.85 7.50 -7.02
C LEU A 97 3.65 8.99 -7.29
N LYS A 98 2.53 9.54 -6.83
CA LYS A 98 2.24 10.98 -6.96
C LYS A 98 3.16 11.81 -6.06
N LEU A 99 4.29 12.26 -6.59
CA LEU A 99 5.09 13.30 -5.95
C LEU A 99 4.38 14.65 -6.12
N LYS A 100 4.26 15.42 -5.03
CA LYS A 100 3.66 16.76 -5.04
C LYS A 100 4.59 17.73 -5.77
N GLN A 101 4.44 17.92 -7.09
CA GLN A 101 4.97 19.09 -7.81
C GLN A 101 4.42 19.17 -9.25
N GLU A 102 4.07 20.39 -9.67
CA GLU A 102 3.21 20.71 -10.82
C GLU A 102 3.87 20.58 -12.21
N GLN A 103 5.14 20.18 -12.30
CA GLN A 103 5.81 19.92 -13.58
C GLN A 103 6.86 18.81 -13.39
N GLN A 104 6.45 17.56 -13.58
CA GLN A 104 7.35 16.41 -13.49
C GLN A 104 7.99 16.15 -14.85
N GLU A 105 9.32 16.22 -14.91
CA GLU A 105 10.04 15.66 -16.05
C GLU A 105 9.84 14.13 -16.08
N PRO A 106 9.84 13.50 -17.27
CA PRO A 106 9.63 12.06 -17.38
C PRO A 106 10.60 11.26 -16.51
N SER A 107 11.85 11.73 -16.38
CA SER A 107 12.91 11.15 -15.56
C SER A 107 12.56 11.00 -14.07
N SER A 108 11.59 11.78 -13.57
CA SER A 108 11.13 11.77 -12.18
C SER A 108 9.95 10.83 -11.92
N PHE A 109 9.44 10.15 -12.94
CA PHE A 109 8.33 9.21 -12.78
C PHE A 109 8.77 7.97 -12.01
N GLN A 110 7.95 7.59 -11.01
CA GLN A 110 8.20 6.44 -10.16
C GLN A 110 6.90 5.65 -9.96
N PHE A 111 7.02 4.34 -9.85
CA PHE A 111 5.90 3.48 -9.46
C PHE A 111 6.12 2.92 -8.05
N ILE A 112 5.03 2.71 -7.33
CA ILE A 112 4.98 1.79 -6.20
C ILE A 112 4.47 0.45 -6.72
N LEU A 113 5.27 -0.60 -6.52
CA LEU A 113 4.80 -1.97 -6.56
C LEU A 113 4.42 -2.39 -5.13
N GLN A 114 3.13 -2.53 -4.87
CA GLN A 114 2.60 -3.06 -3.63
C GLN A 114 2.36 -4.57 -3.78
N ILE A 115 3.08 -5.39 -3.03
CA ILE A 115 2.82 -6.82 -2.94
C ILE A 115 1.82 -7.06 -1.82
N SER A 116 0.69 -7.66 -2.17
CA SER A 116 -0.36 -8.02 -1.22
C SER A 116 -0.65 -9.51 -1.24
N SER A 117 -1.05 -10.06 -0.08
CA SER A 117 -1.52 -11.44 -0.02
C SER A 117 -2.95 -11.56 -0.52
N ILE A 118 -3.23 -12.56 -1.35
CA ILE A 118 -4.59 -12.94 -1.71
C ILE A 118 -5.17 -13.71 -0.52
N PRO A 119 -6.24 -13.22 0.15
CA PRO A 119 -6.84 -13.98 1.23
C PRO A 119 -7.42 -15.29 0.68
N ASN A 120 -7.23 -16.38 1.43
CA ASN A 120 -7.70 -17.73 1.07
C ASN A 120 -9.20 -17.80 0.74
N SER A 121 -9.99 -16.78 1.08
CA SER A 121 -11.41 -16.66 0.72
C SER A 121 -11.69 -16.56 -0.78
N PHE A 122 -10.69 -16.26 -1.62
CA PHE A 122 -10.82 -16.33 -3.09
C PHE A 122 -10.43 -17.69 -3.68
N GLN A 123 -9.83 -18.57 -2.87
CA GLN A 123 -9.62 -19.97 -3.23
C GLN A 123 -10.90 -20.71 -2.85
N GLN A 124 -11.59 -21.24 -3.86
CA GLN A 124 -12.90 -21.88 -3.76
C GLN A 124 -13.00 -22.84 -2.55
N ASP A 125 -13.81 -22.47 -1.56
CA ASP A 125 -14.51 -23.43 -0.73
C ASP A 125 -15.90 -22.87 -0.39
N ASN A 126 -16.92 -23.49 -0.96
CA ASN A 126 -18.36 -23.15 -0.87
C ASN A 126 -18.97 -23.33 0.53
N ASN A 127 -18.18 -23.25 1.61
CA ASN A 127 -18.66 -23.48 2.96
C ASN A 127 -18.52 -22.23 3.81
N LYS A 128 -19.66 -21.54 3.98
CA LYS A 128 -20.00 -20.61 5.07
C LYS A 128 -18.82 -19.79 5.61
N MET A 129 -18.69 -18.58 5.05
CA MET A 129 -17.92 -17.46 5.59
C MET A 129 -17.94 -17.44 7.13
N LYS A 130 -16.83 -17.85 7.74
CA LYS A 130 -16.37 -17.25 8.98
C LYS A 130 -15.26 -16.29 8.58
N ILE A 131 -15.63 -15.03 8.36
CA ILE A 131 -14.64 -13.94 8.36
C ILE A 131 -13.94 -14.06 9.71
N ASN A 132 -12.64 -14.32 9.71
CA ASN A 132 -11.86 -14.26 10.93
C ASN A 132 -12.11 -12.88 11.55
N GLU A 133 -12.73 -12.83 12.74
CA GLU A 133 -13.05 -11.62 13.52
C GLU A 133 -11.81 -10.76 13.85
N ASN A 134 -10.62 -11.25 13.47
CA ASN A 134 -9.33 -10.62 13.69
C ASN A 134 -8.81 -9.80 12.51
N ILE A 135 -9.58 -9.51 11.46
CA ILE A 135 -9.15 -8.57 10.41
C ILE A 135 -9.95 -7.28 10.60
N PRO A 136 -9.31 -6.15 10.95
CA PRO A 136 -10.03 -4.90 11.20
C PRO A 136 -10.72 -4.44 9.92
N SER A 137 -12.02 -4.15 9.98
CA SER A 137 -12.78 -3.72 8.81
C SER A 137 -12.36 -2.32 8.40
N PHE A 138 -12.04 -2.13 7.12
CA PHE A 138 -11.63 -0.86 6.57
C PHE A 138 -12.86 -0.07 6.09
N ASP A 139 -13.45 0.75 6.97
CA ASP A 139 -14.51 1.70 6.61
C ASP A 139 -13.88 3.10 6.37
N PRO A 140 -13.91 3.63 5.13
CA PRO A 140 -13.32 4.93 4.80
C PRO A 140 -13.94 6.11 5.58
N ASP A 141 -15.21 6.03 5.95
CA ASP A 141 -15.88 7.11 6.66
C ASP A 141 -15.51 7.09 8.15
N TYR A 142 -15.33 5.91 8.74
CA TYR A 142 -14.77 5.75 10.08
C TYR A 142 -13.36 6.37 10.19
N LEU A 143 -12.50 6.12 9.19
CA LEU A 143 -11.10 6.59 9.21
C LEU A 143 -10.94 8.10 9.09
N LYS A 144 -11.87 8.79 8.41
CA LYS A 144 -11.86 10.26 8.31
C LYS A 144 -12.13 10.92 9.66
N HIS A 145 -12.95 10.29 10.51
CA HIS A 145 -13.33 10.84 11.82
C HIS A 145 -12.37 10.43 12.94
N LEU A 146 -11.53 9.42 12.70
CA LEU A 146 -10.58 8.88 13.66
C LEU A 146 -9.67 9.94 14.34
N PRO A 147 -9.04 10.89 13.61
CA PRO A 147 -8.15 11.86 14.24
C PRO A 147 -8.87 12.78 15.23
N ILE A 148 -10.11 13.17 14.92
CA ILE A 148 -10.94 14.01 15.80
C ILE A 148 -11.33 13.22 17.05
N GLN A 149 -11.76 11.97 16.86
CA GLN A 149 -12.13 11.08 17.96
C GLN A 149 -10.94 10.80 18.90
N ILE A 150 -9.75 10.53 18.36
CA ILE A 150 -8.52 10.35 19.15
C ILE A 150 -8.22 11.61 19.97
N MET A 151 -8.35 12.79 19.36
CA MET A 151 -8.14 14.07 20.05
C MET A 151 -9.12 14.25 21.21
N GLU A 152 -10.41 13.97 21.01
CA GLU A 152 -11.43 14.04 22.07
C GLU A 152 -11.18 13.03 23.19
N LEU A 153 -10.73 11.82 22.86
CA LEU A 153 -10.41 10.79 23.86
C LEU A 153 -9.18 11.15 24.69
N CYS A 154 -8.15 11.75 24.05
CA CYS A 154 -6.98 12.29 24.74
C CYS A 154 -7.35 13.46 25.65
N GLN A 155 -8.23 14.38 25.22
CA GLN A 155 -8.72 15.49 26.04
C GLN A 155 -9.52 15.02 27.26
N ASN A 156 -10.36 14.00 27.07
CA ASN A 156 -11.25 13.47 28.11
C ASN A 156 -10.59 12.38 28.98
N ASN A 157 -9.28 12.12 28.81
CA ASN A 157 -8.52 11.11 29.56
C ASN A 157 -9.11 9.68 29.51
N LYS A 158 -9.80 9.31 28.43
CA LYS A 158 -10.43 7.98 28.28
C LYS A 158 -9.42 6.96 27.74
N GLN A 159 -8.45 6.58 28.59
CA GLN A 159 -7.32 5.75 28.19
C GLN A 159 -7.71 4.36 27.65
N ASP A 160 -8.76 3.71 28.17
CA ASP A 160 -9.17 2.37 27.72
C ASP A 160 -9.71 2.37 26.28
N GLN A 161 -10.53 3.39 25.94
CA GLN A 161 -11.06 3.55 24.58
C GLN A 161 -9.95 3.95 23.60
N LEU A 162 -9.04 4.82 24.04
CA LEU A 162 -7.84 5.19 23.29
C LEU A 162 -6.95 3.96 23.02
N ARG A 163 -6.82 3.05 23.99
CA ARG A 163 -6.06 1.81 23.86
C ARG A 163 -6.66 0.88 22.80
N SER A 164 -7.98 0.75 22.78
CA SER A 164 -8.68 -0.05 21.76
C SER A 164 -8.45 0.50 20.36
N ILE A 165 -8.61 1.81 20.17
CA ILE A 165 -8.40 2.48 18.88
C ILE A 165 -6.93 2.41 18.45
N ALA A 166 -5.99 2.63 19.37
CA ALA A 166 -4.56 2.52 19.07
C ALA A 166 -4.18 1.10 18.62
N LYS A 167 -4.71 0.06 19.28
CA LYS A 167 -4.50 -1.34 18.86
C LYS A 167 -5.08 -1.62 17.49
N GLU A 168 -6.26 -1.08 17.19
CA GLU A 168 -6.88 -1.21 15.89
C GLU A 168 -6.07 -0.50 14.78
N ILE A 169 -5.65 0.74 15.00
CA ILE A 169 -4.82 1.52 14.06
C ILE A 169 -3.47 0.85 13.85
N TYR A 170 -2.83 0.37 14.91
CA TYR A 170 -1.54 -0.32 14.81
C TYR A 170 -1.65 -1.61 13.99
N LYS A 171 -2.74 -2.35 14.22
CA LYS A 171 -3.07 -3.54 13.45
C LYS A 171 -3.38 -3.21 11.99
N MET A 172 -4.10 -2.12 11.73
CA MET A 172 -4.31 -1.61 10.36
C MET A 172 -2.99 -1.15 9.71
N ALA A 173 -2.10 -0.49 10.45
CA ALA A 173 -0.78 -0.08 9.97
C ALA A 173 0.09 -1.28 9.62
N THR A 174 0.03 -2.34 10.43
CA THR A 174 0.79 -3.58 10.21
C THR A 174 0.22 -4.41 9.06
N ILE A 175 -1.11 -4.55 8.97
CA ILE A 175 -1.78 -5.39 7.96
C ILE A 175 -1.89 -4.68 6.62
N TYR A 176 -2.27 -3.41 6.59
CA TYR A 176 -2.57 -2.67 5.37
C TYR A 176 -1.49 -1.63 5.01
N GLY A 177 -0.48 -1.42 5.86
CA GLY A 177 0.60 -0.47 5.60
C GLY A 177 0.22 1.00 5.82
N TYR A 178 -0.84 1.30 6.59
CA TYR A 178 -1.27 2.65 6.98
C TYR A 178 -0.39 3.26 8.10
N TRP A 179 0.92 3.29 7.89
CA TRP A 179 1.83 3.91 8.85
C TRP A 179 1.58 5.41 9.02
N ASP A 180 1.08 6.09 7.98
CA ASP A 180 0.68 7.50 8.07
C ASP A 180 -0.42 7.73 9.11
N LEU A 181 -1.37 6.80 9.22
CA LEU A 181 -2.44 6.87 10.22
C LEU A 181 -1.90 6.64 11.64
N TRP A 182 -0.93 5.73 11.78
CA TRP A 182 -0.22 5.51 13.04
C TRP A 182 0.56 6.77 13.46
N LEU A 183 1.28 7.40 12.54
CA LEU A 183 2.02 8.65 12.78
C LEU A 183 1.09 9.79 13.22
N VAL A 184 -0.12 9.88 12.66
CA VAL A 184 -1.14 10.83 13.09
C VAL A 184 -1.55 10.58 14.55
N LEU A 185 -1.78 9.32 14.94
CA LEU A 185 -2.08 8.97 16.33
C LEU A 185 -0.92 9.32 17.26
N GLU A 186 0.33 9.01 16.87
CA GLU A 186 1.52 9.37 17.67
C GLU A 186 1.64 10.89 17.85
N GLY A 187 1.43 11.65 16.78
CA GLY A 187 1.46 13.12 16.82
C GLY A 187 0.41 13.70 17.77
N ILE A 188 -0.81 13.16 17.75
CA ILE A 188 -1.88 13.58 18.68
C ILE A 188 -1.51 13.20 20.12
N CYS A 189 -1.12 11.94 20.37
CA CYS A 189 -0.79 11.47 21.73
C CYS A 189 0.38 12.26 22.34
N THR A 190 1.40 12.58 21.54
CA THR A 190 2.56 13.38 21.98
C THR A 190 2.13 14.76 22.49
N ARG A 191 1.16 15.40 21.83
CA ARG A 191 0.62 16.71 22.25
C ARG A 191 -0.02 16.66 23.64
N PHE A 192 -0.58 15.51 24.03
CA PHE A 192 -1.21 15.29 25.33
C PHE A 192 -0.31 14.55 26.34
N GLN A 193 1.00 14.41 26.05
CA GLN A 193 1.97 13.70 26.89
C GLN A 193 1.63 12.22 27.13
N ILE A 194 0.90 11.59 26.21
CA ILE A 194 0.55 10.17 26.25
C ILE A 194 1.56 9.39 25.40
N ASN A 195 2.15 8.34 25.96
CA ASN A 195 3.04 7.46 25.20
C ASN A 195 2.22 6.48 24.35
N SER A 196 2.23 6.67 23.04
CA SER A 196 1.52 5.81 22.07
C SER A 196 1.96 4.35 22.13
N GLN A 197 3.22 4.06 22.44
CA GLN A 197 3.75 2.69 22.51
C GLN A 197 3.18 1.91 23.70
N GLN A 198 2.83 2.60 24.80
CA GLN A 198 2.19 1.96 25.96
C GLN A 198 0.74 1.55 25.67
N LEU A 199 0.11 2.13 24.65
CA LEU A 199 -1.27 1.81 24.28
C LEU A 199 -1.37 0.49 23.50
N VAL A 200 -0.31 0.08 22.82
CA VAL A 200 -0.28 -1.13 21.98
C VAL A 200 0.36 -2.34 22.66
N GLN A 201 1.07 -2.13 23.78
CA GLN A 201 1.44 -3.20 24.72
C GLN A 201 0.19 -3.83 25.36
#